data_AF-M0NB55-F1
#
_entry.id   AF-M0NB55-F1
#
_cell.length_a   1.000
_cell.length_b   1.000
_cell.length_c   1.000
_cell.angle_alpha   90.00
_cell.angle_beta   90.00
_cell.angle_gamma   90.00
#
_symmetry.space_group_name_H-M   'P 1'
#
loop_
_entity.id
_entity.type
_entity.pdbx_description
1 polymer ?
#
loop_
_entity_poly.entity_id
_entity_poly.type
_entity_poly.pdbx_seq_one_letter_code
_entity_poly.pdbx_strand_id
1 'polypeptide(L)'
;MWESAAEEWVYGYGLLVAVDCASDLPVGAVVVQRKQHPETATLECFERLVENTDVTMVLGDSAFDTLEFHDRCVDRQILPVCTYNPRNTADPLDIVFRIEALAEESGVQLNRTALQDAFDSRE
;
A
#
# COMPACT_ATOMS: atom_id res chain seq x y z
N MET A 1 -13.04 -39.34 -15.30
CA MET A 1 -12.92 -39.21 -13.84
C MET A 1 -11.50 -38.73 -13.60
N TRP A 2 -11.30 -37.44 -13.34
CA TRP A 2 -9.96 -36.88 -13.10
C TRP A 2 -9.58 -37.15 -11.65
N GLU A 3 -8.53 -37.95 -11.44
CA GLU A 3 -7.92 -38.16 -10.12
C GLU A 3 -7.15 -36.89 -9.71
N SER A 4 -7.70 -36.13 -8.78
CA SER A 4 -7.04 -35.01 -8.10
C SER A 4 -6.07 -35.52 -7.02
N ALA A 5 -5.13 -36.39 -7.38
CA ALA A 5 -4.22 -37.05 -6.43
C ALA A 5 -2.73 -36.76 -6.68
N ALA A 6 -2.41 -35.65 -7.34
CA ALA A 6 -1.08 -35.06 -7.33
C ALA A 6 -1.20 -33.65 -6.73
N GLU A 7 -1.27 -33.55 -5.40
CA GLU A 7 -1.17 -32.28 -4.69
C GLU A 7 0.28 -31.76 -4.82
N GLU A 8 0.59 -31.10 -5.92
CA GLU A 8 1.80 -30.29 -6.02
C GLU A 8 1.65 -29.07 -5.11
N TRP A 9 2.30 -29.12 -3.96
CA TRP A 9 2.41 -28.00 -3.05
C TRP A 9 3.38 -26.97 -3.64
N VAL A 10 2.86 -25.92 -4.27
CA VAL A 10 3.69 -24.79 -4.71
C VAL A 10 4.04 -23.92 -3.50
N TYR A 11 5.31 -23.94 -3.10
CA TYR A 11 5.81 -23.03 -2.08
C TYR A 11 5.95 -21.62 -2.67
N GLY A 12 5.13 -20.68 -2.21
CA GLY A 12 5.09 -19.30 -2.71
C GLY A 12 5.77 -18.32 -1.76
N TYR A 13 6.65 -17.47 -2.29
CA TYR A 13 7.20 -16.32 -1.59
C TYR A 13 6.43 -15.05 -1.96
N GLY A 14 6.30 -14.12 -1.02
CA GLY A 14 5.86 -12.75 -1.30
C GLY A 14 7.07 -11.86 -1.56
N LEU A 15 6.94 -10.93 -2.49
CA LEU A 15 7.94 -9.92 -2.79
C LEU A 15 7.26 -8.55 -2.74
N LEU A 16 7.74 -7.69 -1.85
CA LEU A 16 7.41 -6.26 -1.86
C LEU A 16 8.58 -5.54 -2.50
N VAL A 17 8.29 -4.59 -3.38
CA VAL A 17 9.31 -3.76 -4.05
C VAL A 17 8.95 -2.30 -3.85
N ALA A 18 9.90 -1.53 -3.33
CA ALA A 18 9.85 -0.08 -3.32
C ALA A 18 10.49 0.43 -4.61
N VAL A 19 9.75 1.24 -5.35
CA VAL A 19 10.17 1.82 -6.63
C VAL A 19 10.20 3.34 -6.47
N ASP A 20 11.30 3.95 -6.86
CA ASP A 20 11.36 5.40 -7.01
C ASP A 20 10.67 5.80 -8.32
N CYS A 21 9.51 6.44 -8.23
CA CYS A 21 8.76 6.89 -9.39
C CYS A 21 9.47 7.98 -10.21
N ALA A 22 10.50 8.65 -9.68
CA ALA A 22 11.24 9.65 -10.44
C ALA A 22 12.25 9.01 -11.41
N SER A 23 12.82 7.87 -11.03
CA SER A 23 13.84 7.15 -11.82
C SER A 23 13.37 5.83 -12.41
N ASP A 24 12.19 5.35 -12.02
CA ASP A 24 11.65 4.01 -12.30
C ASP A 24 12.54 2.87 -11.77
N LEU A 25 13.48 3.16 -10.87
CA LEU A 25 14.40 2.16 -10.34
C LEU A 25 13.87 1.52 -9.05
N PRO A 26 14.08 0.21 -8.85
CA PRO A 26 13.85 -0.41 -7.56
C PRO A 26 14.89 0.10 -6.57
N VAL A 27 14.42 0.67 -5.48
CA VAL A 27 15.25 1.24 -4.40
C VAL A 27 15.19 0.40 -3.12
N GLY A 28 14.29 -0.58 -3.07
CA GLY A 28 14.20 -1.54 -1.98
C GLY A 28 13.36 -2.75 -2.34
N ALA A 29 13.62 -3.88 -1.68
CA ALA A 29 12.78 -5.07 -1.83
C ALA A 29 12.77 -5.89 -0.54
N VAL A 30 11.62 -6.45 -0.16
CA VAL A 30 11.45 -7.36 1.00
C VAL A 30 10.90 -8.68 0.50
N VAL A 31 11.55 -9.79 0.84
CA VAL A 31 11.09 -11.14 0.50
C VAL A 31 10.53 -11.81 1.75
N VAL A 32 9.31 -12.34 1.65
CA VAL A 32 8.65 -13.09 2.72
C VAL A 32 8.33 -14.51 2.29
N GLN A 33 8.37 -15.45 3.23
CA GLN A 33 8.14 -16.88 2.96
C GLN A 33 6.65 -17.28 2.79
N ARG A 34 5.74 -16.31 2.67
CA ARG A 34 4.29 -16.53 2.62
C ARG A 34 3.65 -15.54 1.66
N LYS A 35 2.52 -15.91 1.05
CA LYS A 35 1.73 -15.02 0.18
C LYS A 35 1.21 -13.78 0.91
N GLN A 36 0.72 -13.96 2.14
CA GLN A 36 0.40 -12.84 3.02
C GLN A 36 1.66 -12.42 3.77
N HIS A 37 2.02 -11.15 3.60
CA HIS A 37 3.12 -10.55 4.34
C HIS A 37 2.60 -9.95 5.65
N PRO A 38 3.42 -9.97 6.72
CA PRO A 38 3.12 -9.21 7.93
C PRO A 38 3.26 -7.70 7.66
N GLU A 39 2.64 -6.89 8.51
CA GLU A 39 2.81 -5.43 8.52
C GLU A 39 4.29 -5.02 8.62
N THR A 40 5.09 -5.77 9.38
CA THR A 40 6.54 -5.52 9.50
C THR A 40 7.27 -5.52 8.17
N ALA A 41 6.85 -6.36 7.21
CA ALA A 41 7.44 -6.39 5.87
C ALA A 41 7.06 -5.15 5.05
N THR A 42 5.84 -4.65 5.19
CA THR A 42 5.37 -3.40 4.58
C THR A 42 6.21 -2.21 5.07
N LEU A 43 6.40 -2.13 6.40
CA LEU A 43 7.20 -1.08 7.02
C LEU A 43 8.67 -1.18 6.65
N GLU A 44 9.25 -2.39 6.62
CA GLU A 44 10.63 -2.59 6.17
C GLU A 44 10.81 -2.14 4.70
N CYS A 45 9.82 -2.40 3.84
CA CYS A 45 9.84 -1.95 2.46
C CYS A 45 9.79 -0.42 2.36
N PHE A 46 8.96 0.23 3.19
CA PHE A 46 8.89 1.68 3.28
C PHE A 46 10.18 2.30 3.83
N GLU A 47 10.82 1.71 4.85
CA GLU A 47 12.10 2.22 5.35
C GLU A 47 13.20 2.15 4.29
N ARG A 48 13.23 1.08 3.49
CA ARG A 48 14.15 0.99 2.34
C ARG A 48 13.88 2.08 1.30
N LEU A 49 12.62 2.42 1.04
CA LEU A 49 12.28 3.53 0.15
C LEU A 49 12.88 4.83 0.68
N VAL A 50 12.60 5.17 1.94
CA VAL A 50 13.05 6.43 2.57
C VAL A 50 14.57 6.50 2.72
N GLU A 51 15.24 5.40 3.02
CA GLU A 51 16.72 5.37 3.14
C GLU A 51 17.40 5.68 1.80
N ASN A 52 16.79 5.27 0.68
CA ASN A 52 17.39 5.35 -0.64
C ASN A 52 16.84 6.50 -1.50
N THR A 53 15.90 7.29 -1.00
CA THR A 53 15.23 8.36 -1.76
C THR A 53 14.80 9.53 -0.88
N ASP A 54 14.69 10.72 -1.48
CA ASP A 54 14.11 11.91 -0.84
C ASP A 54 12.60 12.04 -1.17
N VAL A 55 11.83 10.98 -0.95
CA VAL A 55 10.39 10.97 -1.29
C VAL A 55 9.59 11.90 -0.37
N THR A 56 8.63 12.62 -0.96
CA THR A 56 7.64 13.44 -0.24
C THR A 56 6.23 12.84 -0.27
N MET A 57 6.02 11.83 -1.12
CA MET A 57 4.75 11.11 -1.29
C MET A 57 5.05 9.63 -1.51
N VAL A 58 4.24 8.76 -0.89
CA VAL A 58 4.33 7.31 -1.09
C VAL A 58 2.99 6.76 -1.53
N LEU A 59 3.01 5.96 -2.60
CA LEU A 59 1.86 5.23 -3.10
C LEU A 59 1.87 3.80 -2.56
N GLY A 60 0.76 3.34 -2.00
CA GLY A 60 0.63 1.98 -1.48
C GLY A 60 -0.75 1.39 -1.79
N ASP A 61 -0.87 0.07 -1.69
CA ASP A 61 -2.18 -0.59 -1.67
C ASP A 61 -2.75 -0.61 -0.23
N SER A 62 -3.85 -1.34 -0.03
CA SER A 62 -4.55 -1.40 1.25
C SER A 62 -3.79 -2.16 2.33
N ALA A 63 -2.71 -2.86 1.99
CA ALA A 63 -1.81 -3.44 2.98
C ALA A 63 -0.91 -2.41 3.66
N PHE A 64 -0.78 -1.20 3.07
CA PHE A 64 -0.10 -0.06 3.68
C PHE A 64 -1.01 0.79 4.58
N ASP A 65 -2.34 0.60 4.55
CA ASP A 65 -3.29 1.35 5.39
C ASP A 65 -3.29 0.88 6.86
N THR A 66 -2.14 1.05 7.52
CA THR A 66 -1.87 0.66 8.91
C THR A 66 -1.47 1.89 9.73
N LEU A 67 -1.86 1.93 11.02
CA LEU A 67 -1.57 3.08 11.88
C LEU A 67 -0.07 3.37 11.96
N GLU A 68 0.76 2.33 12.10
CA GLU A 68 2.22 2.51 12.22
C GLU A 68 2.84 3.08 10.93
N PHE A 69 2.34 2.67 9.75
CA PHE A 69 2.78 3.28 8.48
C PHE A 69 2.42 4.77 8.41
N HIS A 70 1.18 5.12 8.79
CA HIS A 70 0.73 6.50 8.81
C HIS A 70 1.53 7.35 9.81
N ASP A 71 1.76 6.87 11.03
CA ASP A 71 2.56 7.55 12.05
C ASP A 71 3.98 7.82 11.52
N ARG A 72 4.62 6.82 10.89
CA ARG A 72 5.94 6.96 10.29
C ARG A 72 5.99 7.96 9.13
N CYS A 73 4.90 8.08 8.36
CA CYS A 73 4.77 9.07 7.31
C CYS A 73 4.62 10.48 7.90
N VAL A 74 3.80 10.65 8.95
CA VAL A 74 3.60 11.93 9.65
C VAL A 74 4.91 12.43 10.26
N ASP A 75 5.64 11.57 10.98
CA ASP A 75 6.93 11.91 11.60
C ASP A 75 7.96 12.40 10.59
N ARG A 76 7.89 11.90 9.35
CA ARG A 76 8.80 12.22 8.25
C ARG A 76 8.25 13.26 7.28
N GLN A 77 7.05 13.79 7.53
CA GLN A 77 6.36 14.74 6.64
C GLN A 77 6.15 14.19 5.21
N ILE A 78 5.92 12.88 5.09
CA ILE A 78 5.62 12.19 3.84
C ILE A 78 4.11 12.04 3.72
N LEU A 79 3.55 12.30 2.54
CA LEU A 79 2.12 12.11 2.28
C LEU A 79 1.83 10.65 1.87
N PRO A 80 1.11 9.85 2.70
CA PRO A 80 0.69 8.52 2.30
C PRO A 80 -0.55 8.58 1.40
N VAL A 81 -0.45 8.01 0.20
CA VAL A 81 -1.59 7.78 -0.70
C VAL A 81 -1.78 6.27 -0.84
N CYS A 82 -2.60 5.71 0.04
CA CYS A 82 -2.94 4.28 0.03
C CYS A 82 -4.45 4.06 -0.13
N THR A 83 -4.81 2.92 -0.74
CA THR A 83 -6.20 2.49 -0.78
C THR A 83 -6.68 2.12 0.62
N TYR A 84 -7.92 2.44 0.92
CA TYR A 84 -8.51 2.22 2.23
C TYR A 84 -8.72 0.73 2.51
N ASN A 85 -8.38 0.29 3.71
CA ASN A 85 -8.62 -1.08 4.16
C ASN A 85 -9.84 -1.14 5.11
N PRO A 86 -11.04 -1.49 4.62
CA PRO A 86 -12.24 -1.53 5.45
C PRO A 86 -12.19 -2.62 6.53
N ARG A 87 -11.24 -3.57 6.45
CA ARG A 87 -11.07 -4.62 7.46
C ARG A 87 -10.43 -4.10 8.75
N ASN A 88 -9.84 -2.91 8.72
CA ASN A 88 -9.14 -2.32 9.87
C ASN A 88 -10.06 -1.54 10.82
N THR A 89 -11.38 -1.52 10.57
CA THR A 89 -12.38 -0.84 11.42
C THR A 89 -13.64 -1.69 11.56
N ALA A 90 -14.38 -1.48 12.65
CA ALA A 90 -15.70 -2.07 12.85
C ALA A 90 -16.82 -1.31 12.09
N ASP A 91 -16.56 -0.06 11.71
CA ASP A 91 -17.49 0.82 11.00
C ASP A 91 -16.80 1.35 9.73
N PRO A 92 -16.90 0.63 8.59
CA PRO A 92 -16.17 0.96 7.37
C PRO A 92 -16.74 2.19 6.68
N LEU A 93 -15.86 3.06 6.21
CA LEU A 93 -16.21 4.24 5.43
C LEU A 93 -16.43 3.88 3.96
N ASP A 94 -17.30 4.61 3.29
CA ASP A 94 -17.53 4.51 1.83
C ASP A 94 -16.52 5.41 1.08
N ILE A 95 -15.25 4.99 1.08
CA ILE A 95 -14.12 5.70 0.44
C ILE A 95 -13.20 4.70 -0.27
N VAL A 96 -12.46 5.17 -1.27
CA VAL A 96 -11.47 4.35 -1.99
C VAL A 96 -10.07 4.55 -1.44
N PHE A 97 -9.69 5.79 -1.19
CA PHE A 97 -8.39 6.15 -0.62
C PHE A 97 -8.55 6.68 0.80
N ARG A 98 -7.62 6.33 1.70
CA ARG A 98 -7.65 6.82 3.09
C ARG A 98 -7.62 8.35 3.16
N ILE A 99 -6.95 9.00 2.21
CA ILE A 99 -6.83 10.46 2.13
C ILE A 99 -8.20 11.15 1.98
N GLU A 100 -9.23 10.45 1.48
CA GLU A 100 -10.57 11.02 1.34
C GLU A 100 -11.21 11.37 2.69
N ALA A 101 -11.02 10.52 3.71
CA ALA A 101 -11.46 10.81 5.06
C ALA A 101 -10.71 12.00 5.67
N LEU A 102 -9.39 12.03 5.50
CA LEU A 102 -8.55 13.12 6.02
C LEU A 102 -8.91 14.49 5.41
N ALA A 103 -9.21 14.51 4.12
CA ALA A 103 -9.59 15.73 3.42
C ALA A 103 -10.95 16.25 3.89
N GLU A 104 -11.91 15.36 4.13
CA GLU A 104 -13.23 15.70 4.66
C GLU A 104 -13.14 16.31 6.06
N GLU A 105 -12.34 15.70 6.95
CA GLU A 105 -12.07 16.23 8.30
C GLU A 105 -11.35 17.59 8.27
N SER A 106 -10.44 17.78 7.31
CA SER A 106 -9.63 19.00 7.19
C SER A 106 -10.32 20.12 6.39
N GLY A 107 -11.50 19.87 5.83
CA GLY A 107 -12.21 20.83 4.95
C GLY A 107 -11.49 21.10 3.62
N VAL A 108 -10.59 20.20 3.20
CA VAL A 108 -9.91 20.26 1.90
C VAL A 108 -10.76 19.54 0.86
N GLN A 109 -11.01 20.17 -0.29
CA GLN A 109 -11.75 19.51 -1.37
C GLN A 109 -10.82 18.66 -2.23
N LEU A 110 -11.13 17.37 -2.34
CA LEU A 110 -10.52 16.46 -3.29
C LEU A 110 -11.40 16.31 -4.53
N ASN A 111 -10.77 16.18 -5.69
CA ASN A 111 -11.48 15.79 -6.91
C ASN A 111 -11.66 14.26 -6.93
N ARG A 112 -12.70 13.77 -6.24
CA ARG A 112 -13.01 12.34 -6.14
C ARG A 112 -13.20 11.69 -7.52
N THR A 113 -13.82 12.38 -8.47
CA THR A 113 -14.01 11.86 -9.84
C THR A 113 -12.67 11.63 -10.54
N ALA A 114 -11.75 12.59 -10.48
CA ALA A 114 -10.42 12.42 -11.08
C ALA A 114 -9.61 11.28 -10.42
N LEU A 115 -9.76 11.08 -9.11
CA LEU A 115 -9.13 9.96 -8.40
C LEU A 115 -9.72 8.62 -8.85
N GLN A 116 -11.06 8.54 -8.96
CA GLN A 116 -11.76 7.34 -9.41
C GLN A 116 -11.42 6.99 -10.86
N ASP A 117 -11.47 7.97 -11.77
CA ASP A 117 -11.12 7.77 -13.19
C ASP A 117 -9.67 7.30 -13.35
N ALA A 118 -8.74 7.85 -12.57
CA ALA A 118 -7.34 7.42 -12.57
C ALA A 118 -7.16 5.98 -12.04
N PHE A 119 -8.04 5.53 -11.14
CA PHE A 119 -8.04 4.15 -10.65
C PHE A 119 -8.63 3.19 -11.68
N ASP A 120 -9.80 3.51 -12.23
CA ASP A 120 -10.55 2.66 -13.16
C ASP A 120 -9.86 2.52 -14.53
N SER A 121 -9.08 3.52 -14.94
CA SER A 121 -8.28 3.48 -16.19
C SER A 121 -7.09 2.49 -16.17
N ARG A 122 -6.87 1.77 -15.06
CA ARG A 122 -5.79 0.78 -14.90
C ARG A 122 -6.22 -0.65 -15.29
N GLU A 123 -7.48 -0.86 -15.66
CA GLU A 123 -8.00 -2.13 -16.23
C GLU A 123 -7.75 -2.26 -17.75
#